data_AF-A0A519VAF3-F1
#
_entry.id   AF-A0A519VAF3-F1
#
_cell.length_a   1.000
_cell.length_b   1.000
_cell.length_c   1.000
_cell.angle_alpha   90.00
_cell.angle_beta   90.00
_cell.angle_gamma   90.00
#
_symmetry.space_group_name_H-M   'P 1'
#
loop_
_entity.id
_entity.type
_entity.pdbx_description
1 polymer ?
#
loop_
_entity_poly.entity_id
_entity_poly.type
_entity_poly.pdbx_seq_one_letter_code
_entity_poly.pdbx_strand_id
1 'polypeptide(L)'
;SIWNYVAERYGYGAVQNILNLTRITRDVEVGISSSLNVPFKVFLRNWLAYYRELNTRPAIAALTQPADDARRSSRNRRGLDLFSQPVLSPDGQRVAYAVNDQGRFRVVVANRDGSHRHVLLHNGYKTPDQQLETRLPALAWRGNKQVAVAELSRGRMALRLHDAGGDGLVERLRGAIRLSRPTSIFDTYEQVLDLNYSPDGKALVFSAIKNGQNDIYLLKAGSRKVEKLTDDLFDDQQAVFMPGGQAIVFSSNRYLDSAGRARPASFPNVVNNYDLFLYHLDGRANPLETLVSTISNESRPRPISDDEILYLGEESGVRGVYRYSRRTGQHTPVTNFSSDVQDFDYNAGSQALALVAQVQARDLLYLYPKYELPTNLVLGKTARQQTLEARSQPAPAPVRPAAPASTAATAPASAAPTTATANPNNGVPASAAPRRRGSSTVNTNNYQFEEDDDPAIPVRTRRNAKAAAATAAAKPATPTLAGPYRYDTRFMADNLMTGIAVDPLLGFGVSLQANLSDAFENQRIQANVF
;
A
#
# COMPACT_ATOMS: atom_id res chain seq x y z
N SER A 1 -10.41 -21.12 10.81
CA SER A 1 -9.80 -22.08 9.86
C SER A 1 -10.31 -23.47 10.18
N ILE A 2 -10.62 -24.31 9.18
CA ILE A 2 -11.05 -25.70 9.39
C ILE A 2 -9.92 -26.53 10.02
N TRP A 3 -8.69 -26.37 9.53
CA TRP A 3 -7.53 -27.11 10.05
C TRP A 3 -7.21 -26.79 11.50
N ASN A 4 -7.34 -25.52 11.90
CA ASN A 4 -7.16 -25.14 13.30
C ASN A 4 -8.20 -25.82 14.19
N TYR A 5 -9.48 -25.87 13.79
CA TYR A 5 -10.48 -26.60 14.55
C TYR A 5 -10.18 -28.10 14.65
N VAL A 6 -9.68 -28.71 13.57
CA VAL A 6 -9.24 -30.11 13.60
C VAL A 6 -8.09 -30.29 14.59
N ALA A 7 -7.07 -29.43 14.55
CA ALA A 7 -5.93 -29.51 15.44
C ALA A 7 -6.32 -29.32 16.92
N GLU A 8 -7.18 -28.35 17.22
CA GLU A 8 -7.61 -28.04 18.59
C GLU A 8 -8.55 -29.12 19.17
N ARG A 9 -9.48 -29.65 18.37
CA ARG A 9 -10.50 -30.62 18.84
C ARG A 9 -10.02 -32.07 18.73
N TYR A 10 -9.31 -32.41 17.65
CA TYR A 10 -8.92 -33.79 17.31
C TYR A 10 -7.40 -34.01 17.32
N GLY A 11 -6.60 -32.98 17.55
CA GLY A 11 -5.13 -33.06 17.60
C GLY A 11 -4.46 -32.85 16.24
N TYR A 12 -3.18 -32.45 16.27
CA TYR A 12 -2.38 -32.22 15.06
C TYR A 12 -2.23 -33.49 14.19
N GLY A 13 -2.22 -34.69 14.80
CA GLY A 13 -2.16 -35.95 14.06
C GLY A 13 -3.40 -36.20 13.19
N ALA A 14 -4.57 -35.70 13.59
CA ALA A 14 -5.79 -35.83 12.80
C ALA A 14 -5.70 -35.08 11.46
N VAL A 15 -5.00 -33.94 11.42
CA VAL A 15 -4.76 -33.19 10.18
C VAL A 15 -4.00 -34.05 9.17
N GLN A 16 -2.94 -34.72 9.61
CA GLN A 16 -2.14 -35.59 8.74
C GLN A 16 -2.96 -36.79 8.22
N ASN A 17 -3.77 -37.42 9.08
CA ASN A 17 -4.63 -38.53 8.69
C ASN A 17 -5.66 -38.11 7.63
N ILE A 18 -6.31 -36.96 7.82
CA ILE A 18 -7.26 -36.40 6.85
C ILE A 18 -6.57 -36.15 5.51
N LEU A 19 -5.39 -35.53 5.49
CA LEU A 19 -4.67 -35.25 4.26
C LEU A 19 -4.26 -36.54 3.52
N ASN A 20 -3.80 -37.55 4.26
CA ASN A 20 -3.45 -38.85 3.70
C ASN A 20 -4.66 -39.57 3.10
N LEU A 21 -5.79 -39.63 3.82
CA LEU A 21 -7.02 -40.26 3.33
C LEU A 21 -7.61 -39.49 2.15
N THR A 22 -7.65 -38.16 2.22
CA THR A 22 -8.10 -37.29 1.10
C THR A 22 -7.27 -37.54 -0.16
N ARG A 23 -5.95 -37.74 -0.03
CA ARG A 23 -5.09 -38.07 -1.17
C ARG A 23 -5.44 -39.42 -1.80
N ILE A 24 -5.79 -40.40 -0.97
CA ILE A 24 -6.15 -41.76 -1.42
C ILE A 24 -7.54 -41.76 -2.07
N THR A 25 -8.53 -41.15 -1.43
CA THR A 25 -9.93 -41.13 -1.90
C THR A 25 -10.18 -40.11 -2.98
N ARG A 26 -9.29 -39.11 -3.14
CA ARG A 26 -9.47 -37.90 -3.96
C ARG A 26 -10.71 -37.09 -3.59
N ASP A 27 -11.16 -37.22 -2.34
CA ASP A 27 -12.36 -36.55 -1.83
C ASP A 27 -12.13 -36.08 -0.39
N VAL A 28 -12.24 -34.77 -0.18
CA VAL A 28 -12.02 -34.10 1.11
C VAL A 28 -13.13 -34.44 2.11
N GLU A 29 -14.39 -34.56 1.65
CA GLU A 29 -15.52 -34.88 2.53
C GLU A 29 -15.37 -36.30 3.08
N VAL A 30 -15.00 -37.25 2.21
CA VAL A 30 -14.72 -38.63 2.60
C VAL A 30 -13.49 -38.70 3.50
N GLY A 31 -12.43 -37.96 3.17
CA GLY A 31 -11.21 -37.89 3.97
C GLY A 31 -11.47 -37.39 5.39
N ILE A 32 -12.24 -36.32 5.55
CA ILE A 32 -12.62 -35.77 6.85
C ILE A 32 -13.54 -36.73 7.60
N SER A 33 -14.60 -37.22 6.95
CA SER A 33 -15.60 -38.04 7.62
C SER A 33 -15.06 -39.40 8.06
N SER A 34 -14.21 -40.03 7.25
CA SER A 34 -13.59 -41.32 7.57
C SER A 34 -12.50 -41.19 8.64
N SER A 35 -11.70 -40.12 8.60
CA SER A 35 -10.62 -39.92 9.58
C SER A 35 -11.15 -39.55 10.96
N LEU A 36 -12.20 -38.73 11.03
CA LEU A 36 -12.76 -38.24 12.28
C LEU A 36 -13.93 -39.09 12.78
N ASN A 37 -14.41 -40.04 11.96
CA ASN A 37 -15.62 -40.82 12.20
C ASN A 37 -16.85 -39.94 12.49
N VAL A 38 -16.97 -38.82 11.76
CA VAL A 38 -18.06 -37.84 11.89
C VAL A 38 -18.57 -37.47 10.50
N PRO A 39 -19.89 -37.54 10.21
CA PRO A 39 -20.41 -37.13 8.91
C PRO A 39 -20.00 -35.69 8.56
N PHE A 40 -19.60 -35.43 7.32
CA PHE A 40 -19.03 -34.14 6.92
C PHE A 40 -19.96 -32.94 7.21
N LYS A 41 -21.27 -33.08 7.01
CA LYS A 41 -22.27 -32.05 7.36
C LYS A 41 -22.32 -31.75 8.86
N VAL A 42 -22.17 -32.77 9.71
CA VAL A 42 -22.12 -32.62 11.18
C VAL A 42 -20.81 -31.96 11.58
N PHE A 43 -19.70 -32.37 10.97
CA PHE A 43 -18.41 -31.73 11.15
C PHE A 43 -18.47 -30.22 10.84
N LEU A 44 -19.03 -29.82 9.69
CA LEU A 44 -19.18 -28.41 9.33
C LEU A 44 -20.04 -27.64 10.34
N ARG A 45 -21.14 -28.25 10.82
CA ARG A 45 -21.99 -27.64 11.85
C ARG A 45 -21.23 -27.44 13.16
N ASN A 46 -20.50 -28.45 13.61
CA ASN A 46 -19.72 -28.39 14.85
C ASN A 46 -18.56 -27.41 14.75
N TRP A 47 -17.89 -27.36 13.59
CA TRP A 47 -16.86 -26.38 13.27
C TRP A 47 -17.40 -24.95 13.37
N LEU A 48 -18.55 -24.69 12.74
CA LEU A 48 -19.20 -23.38 12.79
C LEU A 48 -19.64 -23.02 14.20
N ALA A 49 -20.24 -23.96 14.93
CA ALA A 49 -20.68 -23.78 16.32
C ALA A 49 -19.50 -23.45 17.24
N TYR A 50 -18.40 -24.21 17.14
CA TYR A 50 -17.18 -23.98 17.91
C TYR A 50 -16.69 -22.54 17.78
N TYR A 51 -16.59 -22.01 16.55
CA TYR A 51 -16.11 -20.64 16.35
C TYR A 51 -17.13 -19.56 16.75
N ARG A 52 -18.43 -19.87 16.72
CA ARG A 52 -19.47 -18.97 17.24
C ARG A 52 -19.40 -18.89 18.76
N GLU A 53 -19.29 -20.03 19.45
CA GLU A 53 -19.20 -20.11 20.92
C GLU A 53 -17.87 -19.57 21.47
N LEU A 54 -16.77 -19.76 20.74
CA LEU A 54 -15.44 -19.28 21.16
C LEU A 54 -15.43 -17.76 21.40
N ASN A 55 -16.24 -17.02 20.65
CA ASN A 55 -16.32 -15.56 20.69
C ASN A 55 -17.51 -15.02 21.51
N THR A 56 -18.27 -15.86 22.22
CA THR A 56 -19.35 -15.41 23.12
C THR A 56 -18.91 -15.25 24.58
N ARG A 57 -17.59 -15.19 24.85
CA ARG A 57 -17.06 -14.93 26.19
C ARG A 57 -17.52 -13.55 26.70
N PRO A 58 -17.70 -13.35 28.02
CA PRO A 58 -18.20 -12.09 28.59
C PRO A 58 -17.43 -10.85 28.13
N ALA A 59 -16.12 -10.98 27.90
CA ALA A 59 -15.26 -9.88 27.47
C ALA A 59 -15.56 -9.37 26.03
N ILE A 60 -16.19 -10.19 25.18
CA ILE A 60 -16.57 -9.85 23.79
C ILE A 60 -18.08 -9.54 23.71
N ALA A 61 -18.86 -9.90 24.74
CA ALA A 61 -20.29 -9.63 24.81
C ALA A 61 -20.64 -8.13 24.82
N ALA A 62 -19.67 -7.26 25.13
CA ALA A 62 -19.83 -5.81 25.08
C ALA A 62 -19.78 -5.24 23.65
N LEU A 63 -19.45 -6.05 22.63
CA LEU A 63 -19.46 -5.61 21.24
C LEU A 63 -20.90 -5.52 20.71
N THR A 64 -21.22 -4.41 20.06
CA THR A 64 -22.54 -4.15 19.48
C THR A 64 -22.46 -4.10 17.96
N GLN A 65 -23.57 -4.31 17.26
CA GLN A 65 -23.60 -3.99 15.82
C GLN A 65 -23.61 -2.46 15.66
N PRO A 66 -22.99 -1.92 14.60
CA PRO A 66 -23.19 -0.53 14.23
C PRO A 66 -24.69 -0.21 14.11
N ALA A 67 -25.07 0.98 14.54
CA ALA A 67 -26.47 1.36 14.72
C ALA A 67 -27.21 1.38 13.38
N ASP A 68 -28.40 0.77 13.33
CA ASP A 68 -29.16 0.63 12.09
C ASP A 68 -29.66 1.98 11.54
N ASP A 69 -29.89 2.96 12.40
CA ASP A 69 -30.28 4.33 12.04
C ASP A 69 -29.12 5.13 11.41
N ALA A 70 -27.87 4.81 11.74
CA ALA A 70 -26.68 5.36 11.10
C ALA A 70 -26.40 4.71 9.73
N ARG A 71 -26.95 3.53 9.46
CA ARG A 71 -26.73 2.81 8.19
C ARG A 71 -27.30 3.57 7.00
N ARG A 72 -26.56 3.63 5.89
CA ARG A 72 -27.02 4.19 4.62
C ARG A 72 -27.17 3.11 3.57
N SER A 73 -28.36 3.01 3.01
CA SER A 73 -28.69 2.01 1.99
C SER A 73 -28.46 2.55 0.58
N SER A 74 -28.02 1.65 -0.29
CA SER A 74 -28.03 1.92 -1.72
C SER A 74 -29.47 1.93 -2.25
N ARG A 75 -29.71 2.71 -3.31
CA ARG A 75 -30.95 2.64 -4.11
C ARG A 75 -31.07 1.32 -4.89
N ASN A 76 -29.99 0.54 -5.01
CA ASN A 76 -30.00 -0.72 -5.75
C ASN A 76 -30.70 -1.83 -4.95
N ARG A 77 -31.87 -2.27 -5.44
CA ARG A 77 -32.68 -3.33 -4.82
C ARG A 77 -31.98 -4.70 -4.77
N ARG A 78 -30.93 -4.92 -5.57
CA ARG A 78 -30.13 -6.16 -5.54
C ARG A 78 -29.19 -6.23 -4.34
N GLY A 79 -28.89 -5.08 -3.70
CA GLY A 79 -28.05 -5.02 -2.51
C GLY A 79 -26.59 -5.43 -2.72
N LEU A 80 -26.08 -5.34 -3.96
CA LEU A 80 -24.70 -5.70 -4.33
C LEU A 80 -23.73 -4.51 -4.28
N ASP A 81 -24.21 -3.33 -3.91
CA ASP A 81 -23.39 -2.12 -3.88
C ASP A 81 -22.42 -2.19 -2.70
N LEU A 82 -21.13 -2.00 -2.98
CA LEU A 82 -20.05 -1.89 -2.01
C LEU A 82 -19.74 -0.42 -1.77
N PHE A 83 -19.60 -0.03 -0.51
CA PHE A 83 -19.24 1.33 -0.11
C PHE A 83 -17.76 1.40 0.27
N SER A 84 -17.07 2.47 -0.11
CA SER A 84 -15.66 2.68 0.26
C SER A 84 -15.28 4.16 0.35
N GLN A 85 -14.12 4.45 0.96
CA GLN A 85 -13.50 5.76 1.05
C GLN A 85 -14.44 6.87 1.58
N PRO A 86 -15.10 6.69 2.75
CA PRO A 86 -15.85 7.77 3.36
C PRO A 86 -14.88 8.88 3.79
N VAL A 87 -15.05 10.09 3.30
CA VAL A 87 -14.23 11.25 3.66
C VAL A 87 -15.12 12.45 4.00
N LEU A 88 -14.93 13.01 5.18
CA LEU A 88 -15.65 14.18 5.68
C LEU A 88 -15.00 15.46 5.15
N SER A 89 -15.83 16.47 4.90
CA SER A 89 -15.32 17.82 4.62
C SER A 89 -14.59 18.37 5.85
N PRO A 90 -13.64 19.31 5.69
CA PRO A 90 -12.92 19.91 6.82
C PRO A 90 -13.83 20.56 7.88
N ASP A 91 -14.99 21.10 7.49
CA ASP A 91 -16.03 21.62 8.40
C ASP A 91 -16.95 20.54 9.00
N GLY A 92 -16.79 19.28 8.59
CA GLY A 92 -17.57 18.13 9.02
C GLY A 92 -19.04 18.14 8.59
N GLN A 93 -19.48 19.07 7.73
CA GLN A 93 -20.88 19.19 7.35
C GLN A 93 -21.29 18.24 6.23
N ARG A 94 -20.33 17.77 5.42
CA ARG A 94 -20.54 16.89 4.28
C ARG A 94 -19.64 15.68 4.33
N VAL A 95 -20.08 14.63 3.65
CA VAL A 95 -19.32 13.41 3.43
C VAL A 95 -19.32 13.08 1.93
N ALA A 96 -18.16 12.71 1.41
CA ALA A 96 -18.03 12.09 0.11
C ALA A 96 -17.70 10.60 0.30
N TYR A 97 -18.25 9.74 -0.54
CA TYR A 97 -17.99 8.30 -0.50
C TYR A 97 -18.15 7.68 -1.88
N ALA A 98 -17.49 6.56 -2.11
CA ALA A 98 -17.62 5.77 -3.32
C ALA A 98 -18.66 4.66 -3.14
N VAL A 99 -19.41 4.39 -4.22
CA VAL A 99 -20.34 3.26 -4.32
C VAL A 99 -20.02 2.47 -5.57
N ASN A 100 -19.58 1.22 -5.41
CA ASN A 100 -19.21 0.32 -6.49
C ASN A 100 -20.30 -0.75 -6.71
N ASP A 101 -20.78 -0.87 -7.94
CA ASP A 101 -21.73 -1.87 -8.44
C ASP A 101 -21.02 -2.71 -9.52
N GLN A 102 -20.30 -3.75 -9.07
CA GLN A 102 -19.59 -4.70 -9.92
C GLN A 102 -18.67 -4.03 -10.96
N GLY A 103 -17.86 -3.06 -10.53
CA GLY A 103 -16.80 -2.42 -11.33
C GLY A 103 -17.20 -1.02 -11.83
N ARG A 104 -18.50 -0.74 -11.93
CA ARG A 104 -18.99 0.62 -12.12
C ARG A 104 -19.08 1.30 -10.77
N PHE A 105 -18.41 2.44 -10.64
CA PHE A 105 -18.49 3.21 -9.40
C PHE A 105 -19.16 4.57 -9.61
N ARG A 106 -19.65 5.11 -8.51
CA ARG A 106 -20.16 6.47 -8.38
C ARG A 106 -19.52 7.11 -7.17
N VAL A 107 -19.08 8.34 -7.31
CA VAL A 107 -18.71 9.18 -6.16
C VAL A 107 -19.95 9.98 -5.78
N VAL A 108 -20.35 9.88 -4.52
CA VAL A 108 -21.55 10.53 -3.98
C VAL A 108 -21.12 11.51 -2.91
N VAL A 109 -21.71 12.70 -2.92
CA VAL A 109 -21.57 13.69 -1.85
C VAL A 109 -22.93 13.84 -1.17
N ALA A 110 -22.93 13.85 0.16
CA ALA A 110 -24.12 14.03 0.99
C ALA A 110 -23.80 14.92 2.19
N ASN A 111 -24.83 15.38 2.88
CA ASN A 111 -24.66 15.96 4.21
C ASN A 111 -24.16 14.88 5.21
N ARG A 112 -23.61 15.30 6.34
CA ARG A 112 -23.10 14.39 7.39
C ARG A 112 -24.14 13.41 7.95
N ASP A 113 -25.42 13.74 7.87
CA ASP A 113 -26.54 12.86 8.22
C ASP A 113 -26.97 11.93 7.07
N GLY A 114 -26.37 12.07 5.88
CA GLY A 114 -26.71 11.35 4.65
C GLY A 114 -27.85 11.96 3.83
N SER A 115 -28.42 13.08 4.26
CA SER A 115 -29.41 13.84 3.49
C SER A 115 -28.78 14.58 2.30
N HIS A 116 -29.60 15.13 1.41
CA HIS A 116 -29.16 15.92 0.25
C HIS A 116 -28.06 15.27 -0.62
N ARG A 117 -28.13 13.95 -0.77
CA ARG A 117 -27.17 13.21 -1.59
C ARG A 117 -27.30 13.54 -3.08
N HIS A 118 -26.16 13.73 -3.74
CA HIS A 118 -26.06 13.86 -5.20
C HIS A 118 -24.82 13.13 -5.72
N VAL A 119 -24.86 12.69 -6.98
CA VAL A 119 -23.74 12.00 -7.62
C VAL A 119 -22.80 13.03 -8.21
N LEU A 120 -21.53 12.98 -7.83
CA LEU A 120 -20.48 13.87 -8.28
C LEU A 120 -19.81 13.37 -9.57
N LEU A 121 -19.56 12.07 -9.62
CA LEU A 121 -18.90 11.40 -10.74
C LEU A 121 -19.47 10.01 -10.92
N HIS A 122 -19.59 9.60 -12.18
CA HIS A 122 -19.90 8.22 -12.57
C HIS A 122 -18.83 7.74 -13.55
N ASN A 123 -18.21 6.60 -13.26
CA ASN A 123 -17.19 6.01 -14.13
C ASN A 123 -17.08 4.48 -13.90
N GLY A 124 -16.22 3.83 -14.67
CA GLY A 124 -16.00 2.39 -14.65
C GLY A 124 -16.98 1.61 -15.54
N TYR A 125 -16.77 0.30 -15.62
CA TYR A 125 -17.54 -0.63 -16.44
C TYR A 125 -17.96 -1.84 -15.62
N LYS A 126 -19.05 -2.51 -16.00
CA LYS A 126 -19.47 -3.71 -15.27
C LYS A 126 -18.56 -4.87 -15.61
N THR A 127 -18.00 -5.50 -14.59
CA THR A 127 -17.14 -6.67 -14.67
C THR A 127 -17.61 -7.74 -13.67
N PRO A 128 -18.78 -8.36 -13.91
CA PRO A 128 -19.39 -9.29 -12.96
C PRO A 128 -18.55 -10.55 -12.71
N ASP A 129 -17.74 -10.96 -13.67
CA ASP A 129 -16.96 -12.21 -13.64
C ASP A 129 -15.48 -12.00 -13.30
N GLN A 130 -15.10 -10.79 -12.87
CA GLN A 130 -13.71 -10.45 -12.52
C GLN A 130 -13.61 -10.07 -11.04
N GLN A 131 -12.40 -10.19 -10.48
CA GLN A 131 -12.10 -9.61 -9.19
C GLN A 131 -12.24 -8.08 -9.29
N LEU A 132 -13.00 -7.53 -8.34
CA LEU A 132 -13.34 -6.13 -8.30
C LEU A 132 -12.26 -5.39 -7.51
N GLU A 133 -11.63 -4.39 -8.12
CA GLU A 133 -10.82 -3.44 -7.37
C GLU A 133 -11.76 -2.47 -6.64
N THR A 134 -11.73 -2.52 -5.31
CA THR A 134 -12.61 -1.75 -4.41
C THR A 134 -11.89 -0.57 -3.75
N ARG A 135 -10.55 -0.49 -3.86
CA ARG A 135 -9.75 0.59 -3.28
C ARG A 135 -9.89 1.90 -4.06
N LEU A 136 -10.15 1.81 -5.35
CA LEU A 136 -10.42 2.95 -6.23
C LEU A 136 -11.92 3.23 -6.35
N PRO A 137 -12.31 4.51 -6.52
CA PRO A 137 -11.46 5.70 -6.54
C PRO A 137 -10.97 6.12 -5.15
N ALA A 138 -9.79 6.76 -5.07
CA ALA A 138 -9.33 7.41 -3.84
C ALA A 138 -9.87 8.85 -3.78
N LEU A 139 -10.37 9.26 -2.62
CA LEU A 139 -11.09 10.52 -2.42
C LEU A 139 -10.40 11.41 -1.39
N ALA A 140 -10.37 12.71 -1.60
CA ALA A 140 -10.02 13.69 -0.57
C ALA A 140 -10.73 15.02 -0.77
N TRP A 141 -11.00 15.73 0.32
CA TRP A 141 -11.50 17.10 0.25
C TRP A 141 -10.35 18.09 0.08
N ARG A 142 -10.48 19.00 -0.88
CA ARG A 142 -9.65 20.21 -0.98
C ARG A 142 -10.45 21.39 -0.43
N GLY A 143 -10.23 21.67 0.85
CA GLY A 143 -11.07 22.60 1.60
C GLY A 143 -12.54 22.16 1.63
N ASN A 144 -13.45 23.08 1.94
CA ASN A 144 -14.86 22.72 2.05
C ASN A 144 -15.58 22.63 0.71
N LYS A 145 -15.02 23.08 -0.41
CA LYS A 145 -15.77 23.26 -1.67
C LYS A 145 -15.55 22.17 -2.70
N GLN A 146 -14.43 21.46 -2.65
CA GLN A 146 -13.99 20.61 -3.74
C GLN A 146 -13.61 19.22 -3.24
N VAL A 147 -13.95 18.20 -4.02
CA VAL A 147 -13.54 16.81 -3.79
C VAL A 147 -12.62 16.41 -4.92
N ALA A 148 -11.41 16.01 -4.56
CA ALA A 148 -10.47 15.37 -5.45
C ALA A 148 -10.77 13.88 -5.54
N VAL A 149 -10.74 13.37 -6.77
CA VAL A 149 -11.03 11.99 -7.12
C VAL A 149 -9.86 11.46 -7.93
N ALA A 150 -9.09 10.55 -7.37
CA ALA A 150 -8.10 9.78 -8.10
C ALA A 150 -8.73 8.47 -8.59
N GLU A 151 -8.73 8.29 -9.91
CA GLU A 151 -9.38 7.17 -10.56
C GLU A 151 -8.54 6.61 -11.70
N LEU A 152 -8.79 5.35 -12.03
CA LEU A 152 -8.24 4.73 -13.23
C LEU A 152 -9.17 5.04 -14.41
N SER A 153 -8.70 5.84 -15.37
CA SER A 153 -9.44 6.20 -16.56
C SER A 153 -8.68 5.73 -17.80
N ARG A 154 -9.28 4.80 -18.56
CA ARG A 154 -8.67 4.19 -19.77
C ARG A 154 -7.27 3.61 -19.52
N GLY A 155 -7.09 2.96 -18.37
CA GLY A 155 -5.82 2.32 -17.98
C GLY A 155 -4.73 3.29 -17.51
N ARG A 156 -5.04 4.57 -17.30
CA ARG A 156 -4.12 5.55 -16.71
C ARG A 156 -4.72 6.17 -15.47
N MET A 157 -3.89 6.37 -14.45
CA MET A 157 -4.31 7.09 -13.26
C MET A 157 -4.51 8.57 -13.58
N ALA A 158 -5.60 9.12 -13.06
CA ALA A 158 -6.03 10.49 -13.30
C ALA A 158 -6.53 11.11 -12.00
N LEU A 159 -6.14 12.36 -11.73
CA LEU A 159 -6.71 13.17 -10.67
C LEU A 159 -7.72 14.15 -11.26
N ARG A 160 -8.95 14.15 -10.73
CA ARG A 160 -10.00 15.12 -11.08
C ARG A 160 -10.42 15.87 -9.84
N LEU A 161 -10.65 17.17 -10.00
CA LEU A 161 -11.23 18.00 -8.95
C LEU A 161 -12.65 18.39 -9.36
N HIS A 162 -13.57 18.15 -8.45
CA HIS A 162 -14.99 18.39 -8.65
C HIS A 162 -15.51 19.32 -7.55
N ASP A 163 -16.30 20.33 -7.92
CA ASP A 163 -16.99 21.15 -6.95
C ASP A 163 -18.09 20.33 -6.26
N ALA A 164 -18.10 20.32 -4.94
CA ALA A 164 -18.98 19.51 -4.10
C ALA A 164 -20.37 20.13 -3.89
N GLY A 165 -20.60 21.36 -4.37
CA GLY A 165 -21.89 22.04 -4.33
C GLY A 165 -22.86 21.39 -5.31
N GLY A 166 -23.96 20.84 -4.81
CA GLY A 166 -24.89 20.05 -5.61
C GLY A 166 -25.78 20.84 -6.58
N ASP A 167 -25.93 20.24 -7.78
CA ASP A 167 -27.10 20.18 -8.70
C ASP A 167 -27.86 21.46 -9.10
N GLY A 168 -27.26 22.64 -9.01
CA GLY A 168 -27.75 23.82 -9.73
C GLY A 168 -27.48 23.71 -11.24
N LEU A 169 -28.44 24.07 -12.10
CA LEU A 169 -28.24 24.12 -13.57
C LEU A 169 -27.02 24.98 -13.95
N VAL A 170 -26.75 26.03 -13.17
CA VAL A 170 -25.54 26.88 -13.30
C VAL A 170 -24.26 26.12 -12.98
N GLU A 171 -24.24 25.24 -11.97
CA GLU A 171 -23.05 24.43 -11.65
C GLU A 171 -22.86 23.26 -12.62
N ARG A 172 -23.94 22.68 -13.15
CA ARG A 172 -23.87 21.74 -14.27
C ARG A 172 -23.30 22.38 -15.52
N LEU A 173 -23.72 23.62 -15.84
CA LEU A 173 -23.16 24.40 -16.95
C LEU A 173 -21.70 24.78 -16.68
N ARG A 174 -21.36 25.20 -15.45
CA ARG A 174 -19.96 25.48 -15.07
C ARG A 174 -19.08 24.24 -15.14
N GLY A 175 -19.56 23.07 -14.71
CA GLY A 175 -18.85 21.78 -14.82
C GLY A 175 -18.83 21.21 -16.24
N ALA A 176 -19.78 21.59 -17.11
CA ALA A 176 -19.75 21.26 -18.53
C ALA A 176 -18.76 22.15 -19.30
N ILE A 177 -18.57 23.41 -18.87
CA ILE A 177 -17.64 24.37 -19.49
C ILE A 177 -16.22 24.24 -18.91
N ARG A 178 -16.10 24.03 -17.59
CA ARG A 178 -14.87 23.57 -16.94
C ARG A 178 -14.81 22.06 -17.12
N LEU A 179 -14.32 21.60 -18.27
CA LEU A 179 -13.78 20.24 -18.31
C LEU A 179 -12.77 20.15 -17.17
N SER A 180 -13.11 19.47 -16.08
CA SER A 180 -12.14 19.00 -15.09
C SER A 180 -11.21 18.05 -15.82
N ARG A 181 -10.27 18.63 -16.58
CA ARG A 181 -9.29 17.88 -17.35
C ARG A 181 -8.49 17.10 -16.32
N PRO A 182 -8.38 15.78 -16.48
CA PRO A 182 -7.59 14.99 -15.56
C PRO A 182 -6.16 15.54 -15.56
N THR A 183 -5.60 15.79 -14.37
CA THR A 183 -4.20 16.18 -14.27
C THR A 183 -3.33 15.00 -14.70
N SER A 184 -2.37 15.26 -15.57
CA SER A 184 -1.43 14.24 -16.05
C SER A 184 -0.41 13.83 -14.99
N ILE A 185 -0.29 14.52 -13.85
CA ILE A 185 0.74 14.19 -12.84
C ILE A 185 0.62 12.73 -12.36
N PHE A 186 -0.60 12.18 -12.36
CA PHE A 186 -0.83 10.80 -11.93
C PHE A 186 -0.57 9.76 -13.02
N ASP A 187 -0.35 10.15 -14.28
CA ASP A 187 -0.17 9.20 -15.39
C ASP A 187 1.12 8.37 -15.29
N THR A 188 2.12 8.88 -14.54
CA THR A 188 3.40 8.20 -14.31
C THR A 188 3.34 7.11 -13.25
N TYR A 189 2.19 6.96 -12.57
CA TYR A 189 1.97 6.00 -11.51
C TYR A 189 1.06 4.88 -11.99
N GLU A 190 1.37 3.65 -11.61
CA GLU A 190 0.56 2.48 -11.94
C GLU A 190 -0.77 2.53 -11.17
N GLN A 191 -0.71 2.90 -9.89
CA GLN A 191 -1.89 3.05 -9.04
C GLN A 191 -1.64 4.11 -7.97
N VAL A 192 -2.64 4.94 -7.67
CA VAL A 192 -2.67 5.81 -6.48
C VAL A 192 -3.66 5.20 -5.50
N LEU A 193 -3.22 4.83 -4.31
CA LEU A 193 -4.03 4.06 -3.36
C LEU A 193 -4.84 4.96 -2.42
N ASP A 194 -4.25 6.08 -2.01
CA ASP A 194 -4.86 7.09 -1.17
C ASP A 194 -4.24 8.47 -1.42
N LEU A 195 -4.98 9.51 -1.04
CA LEU A 195 -4.52 10.89 -1.10
C LEU A 195 -5.21 11.73 -0.03
N ASN A 196 -4.52 12.74 0.49
CA ASN A 196 -5.07 13.70 1.45
C ASN A 196 -4.48 15.09 1.18
N TYR A 197 -5.30 16.13 1.35
CA TYR A 197 -4.81 17.51 1.31
C TYR A 197 -4.32 17.95 2.69
N SER A 198 -3.36 18.86 2.69
CA SER A 198 -3.02 19.62 3.89
C SER A 198 -4.22 20.42 4.39
N PRO A 199 -4.27 20.77 5.69
CA PRO A 199 -5.38 21.54 6.26
C PRO A 199 -5.64 22.88 5.56
N ASP A 200 -4.60 23.51 5.00
CA ASP A 200 -4.69 24.74 4.22
C ASP A 200 -5.05 24.53 2.72
N GLY A 201 -5.15 23.28 2.27
CA GLY A 201 -5.47 22.90 0.89
C GLY A 201 -4.39 23.20 -0.14
N LYS A 202 -3.17 23.55 0.30
CA LYS A 202 -2.03 23.95 -0.56
C LYS A 202 -1.02 22.83 -0.79
N ALA A 203 -1.15 21.69 -0.15
CA ALA A 203 -0.35 20.51 -0.43
C ALA A 203 -1.24 19.28 -0.52
N LEU A 204 -0.80 18.31 -1.31
CA LEU A 204 -1.40 17.00 -1.47
C LEU A 204 -0.33 15.97 -1.12
N VAL A 205 -0.65 15.10 -0.17
CA VAL A 205 0.12 13.87 0.07
C VAL A 205 -0.66 12.72 -0.54
N PHE A 206 0.04 11.76 -1.14
CA PHE A 206 -0.59 10.57 -1.70
C PHE A 206 0.37 9.39 -1.65
N SER A 207 -0.19 8.19 -1.49
CA SER A 207 0.55 6.94 -1.67
C SER A 207 0.35 6.44 -3.11
N ALA A 208 1.41 5.97 -3.74
CA ALA A 208 1.32 5.47 -5.10
C ALA A 208 2.33 4.37 -5.39
N ILE A 209 1.88 3.44 -6.24
CA ILE A 209 2.69 2.37 -6.80
C ILE A 209 3.39 2.89 -8.05
N LYS A 210 4.71 2.80 -8.07
CA LYS A 210 5.56 3.09 -9.22
C LYS A 210 6.69 2.08 -9.29
N ASN A 211 6.82 1.38 -10.43
CA ASN A 211 7.82 0.33 -10.62
C ASN A 211 7.71 -0.79 -9.56
N GLY A 212 6.47 -1.13 -9.18
CA GLY A 212 6.19 -2.17 -8.17
C GLY A 212 6.49 -1.81 -6.71
N GLN A 213 6.89 -0.57 -6.41
CA GLN A 213 7.09 -0.08 -5.04
C GLN A 213 6.04 0.95 -4.68
N ASN A 214 5.59 0.91 -3.43
CA ASN A 214 4.54 1.78 -2.93
C ASN A 214 5.09 2.77 -1.90
N ASP A 215 5.17 4.03 -2.31
CA ASP A 215 5.81 5.10 -1.54
C ASP A 215 4.87 6.28 -1.30
N ILE A 216 5.26 7.17 -0.39
CA ILE A 216 4.58 8.42 -0.12
C ILE A 216 5.19 9.55 -0.96
N TYR A 217 4.30 10.30 -1.60
CA TYR A 217 4.64 11.45 -2.43
C TYR A 217 3.97 12.72 -1.91
N LEU A 218 4.69 13.82 -2.02
CA LEU A 218 4.23 15.16 -1.67
C LEU A 218 4.20 16.06 -2.90
N LEU A 219 3.08 16.75 -3.07
CA LEU A 219 2.87 17.72 -4.13
C LEU A 219 2.38 19.04 -3.54
N LYS A 220 3.18 20.10 -3.70
CA LYS A 220 2.81 21.46 -3.28
C LYS A 220 2.04 22.17 -4.39
N ALA A 221 1.02 22.93 -4.03
CA ALA A 221 0.23 23.73 -4.97
C ALA A 221 1.13 24.74 -5.69
N GLY A 222 0.87 24.93 -6.98
CA GLY A 222 1.72 25.75 -7.86
C GLY A 222 3.01 25.06 -8.32
N SER A 223 3.41 23.93 -7.73
CA SER A 223 4.54 23.11 -8.20
C SER A 223 4.05 21.98 -9.09
N ARG A 224 4.77 21.72 -10.21
CA ARG A 224 4.63 20.46 -10.97
C ARG A 224 5.58 19.37 -10.50
N LYS A 225 6.53 19.71 -9.63
CA LYS A 225 7.49 18.77 -9.10
C LYS A 225 6.85 18.03 -7.93
N VAL A 226 6.66 16.73 -8.12
CA VAL A 226 6.33 15.80 -7.04
C VAL A 226 7.61 15.45 -6.29
N GLU A 227 7.57 15.54 -4.98
CA GLU A 227 8.64 15.13 -4.07
C GLU A 227 8.32 13.72 -3.55
N LYS A 228 9.28 12.79 -3.69
CA LYS A 228 9.17 11.43 -3.13
C LYS A 228 9.70 11.49 -1.69
N LEU A 229 8.85 11.19 -0.70
CA LEU A 229 9.18 11.32 0.72
C LEU A 229 9.77 10.03 1.30
N THR A 230 9.27 8.88 0.85
CA THR A 230 9.80 7.57 1.20
C THR A 230 10.32 6.89 -0.06
N ASP A 231 11.40 6.14 0.04
CA ASP A 231 12.05 5.44 -1.07
C ASP A 231 12.78 4.22 -0.52
N ASP A 232 12.00 3.22 -0.10
CA ASP A 232 12.54 1.97 0.44
C ASP A 232 11.70 0.75 0.04
N LEU A 233 12.07 -0.43 0.57
CA LEU A 233 11.43 -1.69 0.20
C LEU A 233 10.02 -1.85 0.78
N PHE A 234 9.66 -1.03 1.77
CA PHE A 234 8.46 -1.22 2.54
C PHE A 234 7.27 -0.54 1.85
N ASP A 235 6.07 -1.08 2.06
CA ASP A 235 4.86 -0.46 1.57
C ASP A 235 4.45 0.65 2.53
N ASP A 236 4.41 1.88 2.02
CA ASP A 236 3.94 3.04 2.76
C ASP A 236 2.59 3.52 2.25
N GLN A 237 1.59 3.59 3.12
CA GLN A 237 0.20 3.82 2.73
C GLN A 237 -0.52 4.79 3.67
N GLN A 238 -1.65 5.31 3.19
CA GLN A 238 -2.65 6.03 3.97
C GLN A 238 -2.08 7.28 4.64
N ALA A 239 -1.28 8.03 3.89
CA ALA A 239 -0.60 9.20 4.40
C ALA A 239 -1.56 10.38 4.58
N VAL A 240 -1.44 11.07 5.71
CA VAL A 240 -2.29 12.21 6.09
C VAL A 240 -1.47 13.26 6.83
N PHE A 241 -1.76 14.54 6.60
CA PHE A 241 -1.08 15.61 7.32
C PHE A 241 -1.53 15.70 8.78
N MET A 242 -0.59 16.02 9.65
CA MET A 242 -0.91 16.55 10.98
C MET A 242 -1.60 17.92 10.85
N PRO A 243 -2.46 18.33 11.81
CA PRO A 243 -3.19 19.59 11.72
C PRO A 243 -2.30 20.83 11.58
N GLY A 244 -1.11 20.83 12.20
CA GLY A 244 -0.10 21.88 12.00
C GLY A 244 0.60 21.89 10.64
N GLY A 245 0.42 20.88 9.79
CA GLY A 245 1.01 20.78 8.44
C GLY A 245 2.52 20.52 8.39
N GLN A 246 3.18 20.36 9.54
CA GLN A 246 4.64 20.17 9.65
C GLN A 246 5.08 18.70 9.63
N ALA A 247 4.13 17.77 9.65
CA ALA A 247 4.41 16.35 9.63
C ALA A 247 3.26 15.57 8.98
N ILE A 248 3.53 14.33 8.61
CA ILE A 248 2.61 13.39 7.97
C ILE A 248 2.58 12.10 8.78
N VAL A 249 1.39 11.58 9.08
CA VAL A 249 1.22 10.25 9.65
C VAL A 249 0.86 9.29 8.54
N PHE A 250 1.41 8.09 8.58
CA PHE A 250 1.14 7.06 7.59
C PHE A 250 1.31 5.66 8.19
N SER A 251 0.82 4.66 7.49
CA SER A 251 0.88 3.25 7.85
C SER A 251 1.96 2.56 7.00
N SER A 252 2.80 1.73 7.62
CA SER A 252 3.92 1.09 6.92
C SER A 252 4.19 -0.31 7.43
N ASN A 253 4.59 -1.21 6.52
CA ASN A 253 4.95 -2.59 6.87
C ASN A 253 6.45 -2.77 7.24
N ARG A 254 7.09 -1.66 7.65
CA ARG A 254 8.45 -1.62 8.21
C ARG A 254 8.55 -2.48 9.47
N TYR A 255 9.39 -3.52 9.43
CA TYR A 255 9.66 -4.33 10.61
C TYR A 255 10.61 -3.63 11.58
N LEU A 256 10.12 -3.37 12.78
CA LEU A 256 10.90 -2.88 13.91
C LEU A 256 11.51 -4.04 14.69
N ASP A 257 12.78 -3.92 15.07
CA ASP A 257 13.39 -4.85 16.01
C ASP A 257 12.89 -4.62 17.45
N SER A 258 13.31 -5.49 18.38
CA SER A 258 12.92 -5.39 19.79
C SER A 258 13.38 -4.10 20.48
N ALA A 259 14.27 -3.32 19.86
CA ALA A 259 14.71 -2.01 20.32
C ALA A 259 13.95 -0.85 19.64
N GLY A 260 12.91 -1.15 18.86
CA GLY A 260 12.10 -0.17 18.14
C GLY A 260 12.82 0.45 16.93
N ARG A 261 13.90 -0.17 16.45
CA ARG A 261 14.65 0.31 15.28
C ARG A 261 14.21 -0.43 14.04
N ALA A 262 13.97 0.31 12.96
CA ALA A 262 13.71 -0.28 11.66
C ALA A 262 14.91 -1.13 11.24
N ARG A 263 14.67 -2.41 10.93
CA ARG A 263 15.71 -3.26 10.35
C ARG A 263 16.06 -2.78 8.94
N PRO A 264 17.28 -3.08 8.44
CA PRO A 264 17.61 -2.82 7.06
C PRO A 264 16.57 -3.43 6.12
N ALA A 265 16.17 -2.66 5.12
CA ALA A 265 15.24 -3.07 4.08
C ALA A 265 15.77 -4.34 3.37
N SER A 266 15.12 -5.48 3.62
CA SER A 266 15.39 -6.74 2.93
C SER A 266 14.11 -7.55 2.86
N PHE A 267 13.91 -8.33 1.81
CA PHE A 267 12.67 -9.12 1.63
C PHE A 267 12.31 -10.00 2.84
N PRO A 268 13.25 -10.65 3.55
CA PRO A 268 12.93 -11.40 4.77
C PRO A 268 12.40 -10.54 5.93
N ASN A 269 12.67 -9.24 5.92
CA ASN A 269 12.23 -8.28 6.93
C ASN A 269 10.92 -7.58 6.54
N VAL A 270 10.34 -7.87 5.38
CA VAL A 270 9.01 -7.37 5.02
C VAL A 270 7.99 -8.29 5.68
N VAL A 271 7.24 -7.74 6.64
CA VAL A 271 6.16 -8.47 7.34
C VAL A 271 4.81 -7.97 6.86
N ASN A 272 3.79 -8.82 6.90
CA ASN A 272 2.42 -8.38 6.64
C ASN A 272 1.78 -7.84 7.93
N ASN A 273 2.48 -6.93 8.60
CA ASN A 273 2.02 -6.19 9.77
C ASN A 273 2.32 -4.71 9.55
N TYR A 274 1.28 -3.89 9.58
CA TYR A 274 1.41 -2.45 9.37
C TYR A 274 1.38 -1.72 10.70
N ASP A 275 2.36 -0.84 10.90
CA ASP A 275 2.50 0.01 12.09
C ASP A 275 2.31 1.49 11.70
N LEU A 276 2.12 2.38 12.67
CA LEU A 276 1.98 3.82 12.43
C LEU A 276 3.29 4.57 12.62
N PHE A 277 3.59 5.43 11.64
CA PHE A 277 4.78 6.26 11.63
C PHE A 277 4.42 7.73 11.37
N LEU A 278 5.28 8.61 11.88
CA LEU A 278 5.26 10.04 11.66
C LEU A 278 6.50 10.44 10.85
N TYR A 279 6.28 11.16 9.75
CA TYR A 279 7.32 11.77 8.94
C TYR A 279 7.34 13.29 9.17
N HIS A 280 8.46 13.82 9.63
CA HIS A 280 8.67 15.25 9.87
C HIS A 280 9.09 15.96 8.57
N LEU A 281 8.41 17.07 8.24
CA LEU A 281 8.65 17.86 7.02
C LEU A 281 9.61 19.05 7.23
N ASP A 282 10.29 19.10 8.37
CA ASP A 282 11.20 20.19 8.76
C ASP A 282 12.63 20.04 8.20
N GLY A 283 12.89 18.99 7.43
CA GLY A 283 14.19 18.76 6.77
C GLY A 283 15.28 18.21 7.69
N ARG A 284 14.92 17.67 8.86
CA ARG A 284 15.87 16.98 9.74
C ARG A 284 16.48 15.73 9.10
N ALA A 285 17.66 15.32 9.56
CA ALA A 285 18.38 14.15 9.01
C ALA A 285 17.63 12.82 9.20
N ASN A 286 16.94 12.65 10.34
CA ASN A 286 16.10 11.48 10.63
C ASN A 286 14.63 11.93 10.72
N PRO A 287 13.90 11.97 9.60
CA PRO A 287 12.54 12.48 9.56
C PRO A 287 11.50 11.49 10.10
N LEU A 288 11.86 10.23 10.34
CA LEU A 288 10.92 9.16 10.70
C LEU A 288 10.86 8.91 12.22
N GLU A 289 9.66 8.82 12.76
CA GLU A 289 9.33 8.49 14.15
C GLU A 289 8.25 7.40 14.19
N THR A 290 8.42 6.37 15.02
CA THR A 290 7.39 5.34 15.24
C THR A 290 6.37 5.85 16.26
N LEU A 291 5.08 5.71 15.97
CA LEU A 291 3.99 6.10 16.87
C LEU A 291 3.37 4.90 17.58
N VAL A 292 2.86 3.94 16.81
CA VAL A 292 2.19 2.74 17.30
C VAL A 292 2.81 1.55 16.58
N SER A 293 3.23 0.55 17.36
CA SER A 293 3.74 -0.72 16.84
C SER A 293 3.21 -1.81 17.74
N THR A 294 2.33 -2.64 17.21
CA THR A 294 1.81 -3.81 17.92
C THR A 294 1.94 -5.05 17.04
N ILE A 295 1.52 -6.20 17.56
CA ILE A 295 1.44 -7.43 16.74
C ILE A 295 0.23 -7.44 15.79
N SER A 296 -0.57 -6.38 15.82
CA SER A 296 -1.80 -6.20 15.06
C SER A 296 -1.56 -5.16 13.98
N ASN A 297 -2.45 -5.11 12.99
CA ASN A 297 -2.36 -4.08 11.95
C ASN A 297 -2.93 -2.75 12.44
N GLU A 298 -2.17 -1.69 12.23
CA GLU A 298 -2.56 -0.30 12.39
C GLU A 298 -2.58 0.44 11.06
N SER A 299 -3.74 1.03 10.74
CA SER A 299 -4.00 1.63 9.43
C SER A 299 -4.94 2.83 9.52
N ARG A 300 -5.12 3.55 8.41
CA ARG A 300 -6.03 4.69 8.23
C ARG A 300 -5.87 5.76 9.33
N PRO A 301 -4.65 6.30 9.53
CA PRO A 301 -4.48 7.37 10.51
C PRO A 301 -5.34 8.59 10.18
N ARG A 302 -5.88 9.23 11.21
CA ARG A 302 -6.71 10.44 11.17
C ARG A 302 -6.35 11.34 12.35
N PRO A 303 -5.36 12.24 12.20
CA PRO A 303 -5.02 13.24 13.20
C PRO A 303 -6.21 14.15 13.50
N ILE A 304 -6.56 14.28 14.79
CA ILE A 304 -7.63 15.16 15.26
C ILE A 304 -7.09 16.40 15.99
N SER A 305 -5.86 16.31 16.49
CA SER A 305 -5.06 17.42 17.04
C SER A 305 -3.58 17.13 16.83
N ASP A 306 -2.69 18.02 17.24
CA ASP A 306 -1.24 17.78 17.17
C ASP A 306 -0.77 16.65 18.12
N ASP A 307 -1.61 16.30 19.11
CA ASP A 307 -1.32 15.29 20.14
C ASP A 307 -2.15 14.00 19.99
N GLU A 308 -3.27 14.03 19.28
CA GLU A 308 -4.20 12.91 19.20
C GLU A 308 -4.43 12.46 17.75
N ILE A 309 -4.29 11.16 17.54
CA ILE A 309 -4.45 10.51 16.24
C ILE A 309 -5.43 9.35 16.40
N LEU A 310 -6.46 9.33 15.58
CA LEU A 310 -7.32 8.16 15.43
C LEU A 310 -6.76 7.22 14.36
N TYR A 311 -6.99 5.92 14.49
CA TYR A 311 -6.56 4.93 13.50
C TYR A 311 -7.43 3.67 13.59
N LEU A 312 -7.38 2.82 12.57
CA LEU A 312 -7.93 1.47 12.62
C LEU A 312 -6.91 0.51 13.22
N GLY A 313 -7.29 -0.16 14.30
CA GLY A 313 -6.49 -1.18 14.97
C GLY A 313 -7.24 -2.50 15.10
N GLU A 314 -6.50 -3.59 15.22
CA GLU A 314 -7.02 -4.95 15.36
C GLU A 314 -6.66 -5.60 16.72
N GLU A 315 -6.25 -4.83 17.71
CA GLU A 315 -5.73 -5.34 19.00
C GLU A 315 -6.78 -6.14 19.82
N SER A 316 -8.07 -5.92 19.57
CA SER A 316 -9.14 -6.73 20.16
C SER A 316 -9.36 -8.05 19.41
N GLY A 317 -8.85 -8.17 18.18
CA GLY A 317 -9.15 -9.20 17.19
C GLY A 317 -10.39 -8.92 16.34
N VAL A 318 -11.05 -7.78 16.55
CA VAL A 318 -12.05 -7.17 15.66
C VAL A 318 -11.50 -5.80 15.27
N ARG A 319 -11.53 -5.47 13.97
CA ARG A 319 -11.00 -4.20 13.47
C ARG A 319 -11.92 -3.05 13.89
N GLY A 320 -11.38 -2.10 14.65
CA GLY A 320 -12.12 -0.95 15.17
C GLY A 320 -11.30 0.32 15.16
N VAL A 321 -11.90 1.44 15.57
CA VAL A 321 -11.21 2.72 15.70
C VAL A 321 -10.57 2.82 17.08
N TYR A 322 -9.31 3.25 17.11
CA TYR A 322 -8.49 3.50 18.28
C TYR A 322 -8.02 4.95 18.29
N ARG A 323 -7.74 5.48 19.47
CA ARG A 323 -7.13 6.79 19.70
C ARG A 323 -5.75 6.60 20.31
N TYR A 324 -4.74 7.16 19.68
CA TYR A 324 -3.39 7.28 20.19
C TYR A 324 -3.13 8.70 20.69
N SER A 325 -2.50 8.82 21.87
CA SER A 325 -2.04 10.09 22.42
C SER A 325 -0.51 10.17 22.38
N ARG A 326 0.03 11.13 21.62
CA ARG A 326 1.47 11.39 21.51
C ARG A 326 2.09 11.86 22.83
N ARG A 327 1.29 12.51 23.69
CA ARG A 327 1.74 12.99 25.00
C ARG A 327 2.02 11.87 25.99
N THR A 328 1.20 10.81 25.98
CA THR A 328 1.30 9.70 26.94
C THR A 328 1.82 8.40 26.32
N GLY A 329 1.89 8.31 24.99
CA GLY A 329 2.18 7.08 24.25
C GLY A 329 1.09 6.02 24.35
N GLN A 330 -0.07 6.35 24.93
CA GLN A 330 -1.16 5.39 25.15
C GLN A 330 -2.09 5.33 23.94
N HIS A 331 -2.55 4.11 23.62
CA HIS A 331 -3.61 3.86 22.66
C HIS A 331 -4.82 3.23 23.35
N THR A 332 -6.02 3.67 23.00
CA THR A 332 -7.29 3.21 23.59
C THR A 332 -8.35 3.02 22.51
N PRO A 333 -9.19 1.97 22.59
CA PRO A 333 -10.28 1.82 21.63
C PRO A 333 -11.32 2.93 21.81
N VAL A 334 -11.93 3.38 20.72
CA VAL A 334 -13.00 4.39 20.73
C VAL A 334 -14.29 3.90 20.09
N THR A 335 -14.32 2.67 19.57
CA THR A 335 -15.53 2.01 19.07
C THR A 335 -15.60 0.58 19.60
N ASN A 336 -16.81 0.07 19.90
CA ASN A 336 -17.06 -1.30 20.35
C ASN A 336 -17.90 -2.10 19.35
N PHE A 337 -17.64 -1.95 18.05
CA PHE A 337 -18.39 -2.67 17.03
C PHE A 337 -17.97 -4.14 16.92
N SER A 338 -18.94 -5.02 16.71
CA SER A 338 -18.75 -6.46 16.45
C SER A 338 -18.46 -6.78 14.99
N SER A 339 -18.54 -5.77 14.12
CA SER A 339 -18.28 -5.85 12.68
C SER A 339 -17.00 -5.09 12.37
N ASP A 340 -16.14 -5.67 11.54
CA ASP A 340 -14.86 -5.05 11.18
C ASP A 340 -15.10 -3.74 10.44
N VAL A 341 -14.48 -2.67 10.95
CA VAL A 341 -14.47 -1.35 10.30
C VAL A 341 -13.37 -1.35 9.23
N GLN A 342 -13.76 -1.27 7.96
CA GLN A 342 -12.85 -1.33 6.81
C GLN A 342 -12.20 0.03 6.49
N ASP A 343 -12.95 1.12 6.70
CA ASP A 343 -12.49 2.48 6.44
C ASP A 343 -13.27 3.45 7.33
N PHE A 344 -12.67 4.58 7.68
CA PHE A 344 -13.35 5.60 8.47
C PHE A 344 -12.77 7.00 8.25
N ASP A 345 -13.58 7.98 8.61
CA ASP A 345 -13.14 9.36 8.80
C ASP A 345 -13.92 9.99 9.96
N TYR A 346 -13.26 10.91 10.66
CA TYR A 346 -13.82 11.55 11.83
C TYR A 346 -13.41 13.02 11.88
N ASN A 347 -14.39 13.88 12.14
CA ASN A 347 -14.15 15.31 12.27
C ASN A 347 -14.37 15.75 13.72
N ALA A 348 -13.31 16.16 14.41
CA ALA A 348 -13.38 16.51 15.83
C ALA A 348 -14.24 17.73 16.14
N GLY A 349 -14.27 18.74 15.26
CA GLY A 349 -15.06 19.96 15.47
C GLY A 349 -16.57 19.72 15.42
N SER A 350 -17.02 18.90 14.47
CA SER A 350 -18.43 18.54 14.31
C SER A 350 -18.85 17.27 15.06
N GLN A 351 -17.87 16.50 15.54
CA GLN A 351 -18.00 15.14 16.08
C GLN A 351 -18.71 14.19 15.12
N ALA A 352 -18.61 14.42 13.81
CA ALA A 352 -19.18 13.51 12.82
C ALA A 352 -18.24 12.31 12.61
N LEU A 353 -18.81 11.10 12.59
CA LEU A 353 -18.10 9.86 12.28
C LEU A 353 -18.72 9.23 11.03
N ALA A 354 -17.92 9.02 10.00
CA ALA A 354 -18.29 8.24 8.83
C ALA A 354 -17.44 6.98 8.80
N LEU A 355 -18.06 5.82 8.62
CA LEU A 355 -17.32 4.56 8.54
C LEU A 355 -17.94 3.59 7.55
N VAL A 356 -17.13 2.67 7.06
CA VAL A 356 -17.55 1.50 6.31
C VAL A 356 -17.29 0.28 7.19
N ALA A 357 -18.33 -0.48 7.50
CA ALA A 357 -18.22 -1.71 8.27
C ALA A 357 -18.69 -2.92 7.46
N GLN A 358 -18.02 -4.06 7.66
CA GLN A 358 -18.35 -5.30 6.96
C GLN A 358 -19.41 -6.09 7.74
N VAL A 359 -20.64 -6.10 7.23
CA VAL A 359 -21.76 -6.82 7.83
C VAL A 359 -22.28 -7.85 6.85
N GLN A 360 -22.34 -9.12 7.27
CA GLN A 360 -22.75 -10.24 6.40
C GLN A 360 -21.96 -10.30 5.08
N ALA A 361 -20.64 -10.09 5.18
CA ALA A 361 -19.72 -10.03 4.03
C ALA A 361 -20.02 -8.91 3.02
N ARG A 362 -20.67 -7.83 3.46
CA ARG A 362 -20.91 -6.64 2.64
C ARG A 362 -20.36 -5.40 3.34
N ASP A 363 -19.68 -4.57 2.57
CA ASP A 363 -19.16 -3.28 3.05
C ASP A 363 -20.28 -2.24 2.99
N LEU A 364 -20.74 -1.81 4.16
CA LEU A 364 -21.86 -0.90 4.32
C LEU A 364 -21.42 0.42 4.92
N LEU A 365 -21.97 1.52 4.41
CA LEU A 365 -21.72 2.85 4.93
C LEU A 365 -22.58 3.15 6.16
N TYR A 366 -21.95 3.69 7.20
CA TYR A 366 -22.59 4.22 8.39
C TYR A 366 -22.17 5.69 8.58
N LEU A 367 -23.15 6.55 8.79
CA LEU A 367 -22.96 7.99 9.01
C LEU A 367 -23.58 8.38 10.34
N TYR A 368 -22.71 8.70 11.30
CA TYR A 368 -23.08 9.25 12.59
C TYR A 368 -22.90 10.77 12.55
N PRO A 369 -23.99 11.55 12.48
CA PRO A 369 -23.88 13.02 12.41
C PRO A 369 -23.27 13.62 13.68
N LYS A 370 -23.36 12.88 14.80
CA LYS A 370 -22.69 13.15 16.06
C LYS A 370 -22.30 11.82 16.73
N TYR A 371 -21.02 11.65 17.05
CA TYR A 371 -20.44 10.51 17.74
C TYR A 371 -19.38 10.99 18.72
N GLU A 372 -19.69 10.93 20.01
CA GLU A 372 -18.75 11.33 21.05
C GLU A 372 -17.78 10.18 21.32
N LEU A 373 -16.48 10.44 21.19
CA LEU A 373 -15.45 9.42 21.41
C LEU A 373 -15.40 9.06 22.90
N PRO A 374 -15.56 7.77 23.27
CA PRO A 374 -15.45 7.36 24.66
C PRO A 374 -14.01 7.54 25.19
N THR A 375 -13.89 7.81 26.48
CA THR A 375 -12.59 8.05 27.14
C THR A 375 -12.01 6.80 27.79
N ASN A 376 -12.86 5.91 28.32
CA ASN A 376 -12.46 4.74 29.09
C ASN A 376 -13.09 3.44 28.55
N LEU A 377 -13.17 3.30 27.23
CA LEU A 377 -13.64 2.07 26.63
C LEU A 377 -12.55 0.99 26.76
N VAL A 378 -12.94 -0.18 27.25
CA VAL A 378 -12.06 -1.35 27.34
C VAL A 378 -12.70 -2.48 26.55
N LEU A 379 -11.96 -3.03 25.60
CA LEU A 379 -12.43 -4.16 24.79
C LEU A 379 -11.77 -5.45 25.28
N GLY A 380 -12.56 -6.51 25.37
CA GLY A 380 -12.02 -7.85 25.50
C GLY A 380 -11.35 -8.32 24.21
N LYS A 381 -10.31 -9.15 24.35
CA LYS A 381 -9.64 -9.76 23.21
C LYS A 381 -10.34 -11.05 22.79
N THR A 382 -10.47 -11.27 21.49
CA THR A 382 -10.91 -12.55 20.94
C THR A 382 -9.93 -13.67 21.32
N ALA A 383 -10.42 -14.91 21.40
CA ALA A 383 -9.54 -16.04 21.68
C ALA A 383 -8.43 -16.20 20.63
N ARG A 384 -8.71 -15.83 19.38
CA ARG A 384 -7.71 -15.78 18.31
C ARG A 384 -6.61 -14.79 18.65
N GLN A 385 -6.96 -13.57 19.03
CA GLN A 385 -5.99 -12.53 19.35
C GLN A 385 -5.13 -12.91 20.57
N GLN A 386 -5.74 -13.45 21.62
CA GLN A 386 -5.01 -13.98 22.78
C GLN A 386 -3.99 -15.06 22.40
N THR A 387 -4.35 -15.92 21.44
CA THR A 387 -3.45 -16.96 20.94
C THR A 387 -2.29 -16.38 20.12
N LEU A 388 -2.54 -15.35 19.31
CA LEU A 388 -1.49 -14.66 18.55
C LEU A 388 -0.48 -13.99 19.49
N GLU A 389 -0.97 -13.31 20.53
CA GLU A 389 -0.14 -12.71 21.57
C GLU A 389 0.69 -13.73 22.32
N ALA A 390 0.08 -14.85 22.71
CA ALA A 390 0.81 -15.93 23.38
C ALA A 390 1.94 -16.52 22.51
N ARG A 391 1.75 -16.54 21.18
CA ARG A 391 2.75 -17.04 20.21
C ARG A 391 3.82 -16.00 19.87
N SER A 392 3.51 -14.71 19.96
CA SER A 392 4.47 -13.63 19.68
C SER A 392 5.41 -13.35 20.85
N GLN A 393 5.05 -13.77 22.07
CA GLN A 393 5.92 -13.67 23.24
C GLN A 393 7.20 -14.52 23.02
N PRO A 394 8.39 -13.99 23.36
CA PRO A 394 9.61 -14.78 23.33
C PRO A 394 9.43 -16.05 24.15
N ALA A 395 9.88 -17.19 23.64
CA ALA A 395 9.87 -18.43 24.41
C ALA A 395 10.56 -18.18 25.76
N PRO A 396 9.95 -18.57 26.89
CA PRO A 396 10.57 -18.38 28.19
C PRO A 396 11.97 -19.03 28.14
N ALA A 397 12.97 -18.28 28.60
CA ALA A 397 14.35 -18.77 28.61
C ALA A 397 14.35 -20.16 29.26
N PRO A 398 15.03 -21.15 28.65
CA PRO A 398 15.08 -22.49 29.24
C PRO A 398 15.56 -22.34 30.67
N VAL A 399 14.71 -22.76 31.62
CA VAL A 399 15.04 -22.77 33.03
C VAL A 399 16.20 -23.75 33.17
N ARG A 400 17.42 -23.22 33.15
CA ARG A 400 18.62 -23.99 33.39
C ARG A 400 18.52 -24.44 34.85
N PRO A 401 18.43 -25.75 35.15
CA PRO A 401 18.39 -26.19 36.53
C PRO A 401 19.61 -25.62 37.24
N ALA A 402 19.38 -25.00 38.40
CA ALA A 402 20.45 -24.43 39.21
C ALA A 402 21.54 -25.49 39.39
N ALA A 403 22.77 -25.16 38.98
CA ALA A 403 23.90 -26.04 39.22
C ALA A 403 24.00 -26.28 40.74
N PRO A 404 24.18 -27.52 41.20
CA PRO A 404 24.35 -27.79 42.63
C PRO A 404 25.57 -27.01 43.13
N ALA A 405 25.40 -26.30 44.24
CA ALA A 405 26.43 -25.49 44.87
C ALA A 405 27.69 -26.33 45.10
N SER A 406 28.79 -25.98 44.44
CA SER A 406 30.09 -26.57 44.71
C SER A 406 30.55 -26.16 46.11
N THR A 407 30.65 -27.12 47.02
CA THR A 407 31.30 -26.95 48.31
C THR A 407 32.76 -26.52 48.11
N ALA A 408 33.14 -25.46 48.81
CA ALA A 408 34.45 -24.86 48.79
C ALA A 408 35.55 -25.87 49.15
N ALA A 409 36.55 -26.00 48.28
CA ALA A 409 37.84 -26.60 48.61
C ALA A 409 38.91 -25.50 48.58
N THR A 410 39.60 -25.39 49.70
CA THR A 410 40.59 -24.39 50.10
C THR A 410 41.79 -24.35 49.16
N ALA A 411 42.17 -23.16 48.70
CA ALA A 411 43.42 -22.91 47.97
C ALA A 411 44.57 -22.60 48.94
N PRO A 412 45.83 -22.99 48.65
CA PRO A 412 46.99 -22.34 49.21
C PRO A 412 47.67 -21.39 48.20
N ALA A 413 47.91 -20.18 48.71
CA ALA A 413 49.04 -19.24 48.56
C ALA A 413 49.77 -19.05 47.21
N SER A 414 49.92 -17.76 46.89
CA SER A 414 50.64 -17.16 45.76
C SER A 414 52.17 -17.32 45.79
N ALA A 415 52.78 -17.37 44.62
CA ALA A 415 54.14 -16.86 44.39
C ALA A 415 54.22 -16.10 43.04
N ALA A 416 55.04 -15.06 43.05
CA ALA A 416 55.12 -13.87 42.20
C ALA A 416 55.55 -14.08 40.73
N PRO A 417 55.44 -13.04 39.86
CA PRO A 417 55.71 -13.13 38.43
C PRO A 417 57.17 -12.78 38.09
N THR A 418 57.72 -13.44 37.07
CA THR A 418 58.98 -13.06 36.42
C THR A 418 58.75 -12.64 34.97
N THR A 419 59.49 -11.60 34.61
CA THR A 419 59.48 -10.74 33.42
C THR A 419 60.14 -11.35 32.17
N ALA A 420 59.87 -10.67 31.03
CA ALA A 420 60.71 -10.52 29.83
C ALA A 420 60.69 -11.70 28.83
N THR A 421 60.77 -11.57 27.49
CA THR A 421 60.95 -10.46 26.54
C THR A 421 60.73 -11.02 25.11
N ALA A 422 60.21 -10.19 24.21
CA ALA A 422 60.57 -9.99 22.79
C ALA A 422 60.93 -11.18 21.83
N ASN A 423 60.04 -11.38 20.83
CA ASN A 423 60.26 -11.32 19.35
C ASN A 423 61.20 -12.34 18.63
N PRO A 424 61.16 -12.45 17.28
CA PRO A 424 60.08 -12.89 16.37
C PRO A 424 60.58 -14.01 15.39
N ASN A 425 59.76 -14.29 14.37
CA ASN A 425 60.09 -14.75 13.02
C ASN A 425 59.83 -16.21 12.58
N ASN A 426 59.19 -16.24 11.40
CA ASN A 426 59.36 -17.13 10.25
C ASN A 426 58.52 -18.42 10.12
N GLY A 427 57.89 -18.52 8.94
CA GLY A 427 57.88 -19.77 8.17
C GLY A 427 56.51 -20.31 7.73
N VAL A 428 56.05 -19.87 6.56
CA VAL A 428 54.99 -20.46 5.73
C VAL A 428 55.57 -21.72 4.99
N PRO A 429 54.80 -22.57 4.27
CA PRO A 429 53.71 -23.49 4.65
C PRO A 429 54.05 -24.97 4.30
N ALA A 430 53.20 -25.94 4.64
CA ALA A 430 53.30 -27.31 4.10
C ALA A 430 51.98 -27.85 3.51
N SER A 431 52.17 -28.39 2.31
CA SER A 431 51.28 -28.90 1.26
C SER A 431 50.22 -29.95 1.65
N ALA A 432 49.14 -29.98 0.85
CA ALA A 432 48.01 -30.90 0.90
C ALA A 432 48.21 -32.17 0.04
N ALA A 433 47.51 -33.24 0.41
CA ALA A 433 47.35 -34.48 -0.36
C ALA A 433 45.88 -34.64 -0.84
N PRO A 434 45.62 -35.43 -1.91
CA PRO A 434 44.56 -35.13 -2.88
C PRO A 434 43.22 -35.83 -2.59
N ARG A 435 42.10 -35.22 -3.03
CA ARG A 435 40.76 -35.80 -3.00
C ARG A 435 40.32 -36.30 -4.39
N ARG A 436 39.73 -37.50 -4.37
CA ARG A 436 39.08 -38.19 -5.51
C ARG A 436 37.81 -37.47 -5.98
N ARG A 437 37.54 -37.55 -7.29
CA ARG A 437 36.31 -37.12 -7.97
C ARG A 437 35.15 -38.08 -7.70
N GLY A 438 33.94 -37.53 -7.53
CA GLY A 438 32.67 -38.29 -7.66
C GLY A 438 31.41 -37.51 -7.24
N SER A 439 30.52 -37.29 -8.21
CA SER A 439 29.13 -36.78 -8.15
C SER A 439 28.89 -35.30 -7.83
N SER A 440 28.54 -34.53 -8.86
CA SER A 440 28.08 -33.14 -8.79
C SER A 440 26.57 -33.08 -8.59
N THR A 441 26.12 -32.79 -7.37
CA THR A 441 24.78 -32.25 -7.11
C THR A 441 24.78 -30.77 -7.45
N VAL A 442 23.97 -30.35 -8.43
CA VAL A 442 23.80 -28.94 -8.80
C VAL A 442 23.09 -28.21 -7.66
N ASN A 443 23.74 -27.17 -7.11
CA ASN A 443 23.19 -26.35 -6.04
C ASN A 443 22.40 -25.18 -6.65
N THR A 444 21.07 -25.21 -6.52
CA THR A 444 20.14 -24.22 -7.11
C THR A 444 20.19 -22.84 -6.46
N ASN A 445 20.87 -22.67 -5.31
CA ASN A 445 20.87 -21.41 -4.58
C ASN A 445 22.03 -20.48 -4.96
N ASN A 446 22.94 -20.90 -5.83
CA ASN A 446 24.03 -20.04 -6.33
C ASN A 446 24.45 -20.50 -7.74
N TYR A 447 23.50 -20.48 -8.67
CA TYR A 447 23.75 -20.78 -10.08
C TYR A 447 24.20 -19.51 -10.80
N GLN A 448 25.45 -19.48 -11.29
CA GLN A 448 25.91 -18.47 -12.24
C GLN A 448 25.91 -19.10 -13.63
N PHE A 449 25.35 -18.38 -14.61
CA PHE A 449 25.36 -18.81 -16.00
C PHE A 449 26.80 -18.88 -16.51
N GLU A 450 27.14 -19.95 -17.23
CA GLU A 450 28.37 -19.97 -18.03
C GLU A 450 28.22 -18.96 -19.17
N GLU A 451 29.23 -18.12 -19.37
CA GLU A 451 29.32 -17.27 -20.56
C GLU A 451 29.68 -18.16 -21.76
N ASP A 452 28.89 -18.09 -22.82
CA ASP A 452 29.18 -18.77 -24.09
C ASP A 452 30.45 -18.16 -24.70
N ASP A 453 31.56 -18.89 -24.63
CA ASP A 453 32.79 -18.61 -25.39
C ASP A 453 32.51 -18.78 -26.89
N ASP A 454 32.25 -17.68 -27.58
CA ASP A 454 32.09 -17.64 -29.03
C ASP A 454 33.47 -17.74 -29.72
N PRO A 455 33.80 -18.82 -30.47
CA PRO A 455 35.13 -18.95 -31.06
C PRO A 455 35.30 -17.99 -32.24
N ALA A 456 36.28 -17.09 -32.12
CA ALA A 456 36.67 -16.12 -33.15
C ALA A 456 36.86 -16.75 -34.54
N ILE A 457 36.09 -16.26 -35.52
CA ILE A 457 36.21 -16.64 -36.93
C ILE A 457 37.46 -15.95 -37.53
N PRO A 458 38.41 -16.70 -38.14
CA PRO A 458 39.62 -16.12 -38.70
C PRO A 458 39.36 -15.48 -40.08
N VAL A 459 39.59 -14.17 -40.19
CA VAL A 459 39.56 -13.45 -41.48
C VAL A 459 40.84 -13.75 -42.26
N ARG A 460 40.73 -14.61 -43.28
CA ARG A 460 41.80 -14.86 -44.26
C ARG A 460 41.81 -13.78 -45.34
N THR A 461 42.93 -13.06 -45.41
CA THR A 461 43.30 -12.16 -46.51
C THR A 461 43.48 -12.94 -47.82
N ARG A 462 42.77 -12.51 -48.89
CA ARG A 462 43.04 -12.99 -50.26
C ARG A 462 43.65 -11.88 -51.10
N ARG A 463 44.84 -12.17 -51.63
CA ARG A 463 45.59 -11.41 -52.63
C ARG A 463 44.86 -11.40 -53.98
N ASN A 464 44.94 -10.24 -54.63
CA ASN A 464 44.50 -9.95 -55.99
C ASN A 464 45.23 -10.78 -57.06
N ALA A 465 44.51 -11.22 -58.11
CA ALA A 465 45.07 -11.31 -59.46
C ALA A 465 43.99 -11.33 -60.57
N LYS A 466 44.10 -10.32 -61.44
CA LYS A 466 43.85 -10.26 -62.89
C LYS A 466 42.46 -10.60 -63.46
N ALA A 467 41.80 -9.55 -63.95
CA ALA A 467 41.08 -9.59 -65.22
C ALA A 467 41.40 -8.31 -66.04
N ALA A 468 41.98 -8.51 -67.22
CA ALA A 468 41.95 -7.58 -68.36
C ALA A 468 40.70 -7.93 -69.21
N ALA A 469 40.12 -7.11 -70.08
CA ALA A 469 40.47 -5.83 -70.67
C ALA A 469 39.18 -5.06 -71.01
N ALA A 470 39.33 -3.74 -71.18
CA ALA A 470 38.27 -2.83 -71.58
C ALA A 470 38.08 -2.76 -73.11
N THR A 471 36.88 -2.39 -73.55
CA THR A 471 36.66 -1.60 -74.77
C THR A 471 35.86 -0.35 -74.42
N ALA A 472 36.24 0.75 -75.06
CA ALA A 472 36.13 2.11 -74.56
C ALA A 472 34.97 2.93 -75.18
N ALA A 473 34.86 4.16 -74.65
CA ALA A 473 34.10 5.35 -75.09
C ALA A 473 32.69 5.49 -74.49
N ALA A 474 32.27 6.63 -73.93
CA ALA A 474 32.83 7.98 -73.86
C ALA A 474 32.51 8.59 -72.47
N LYS A 475 33.38 9.48 -71.94
CA LYS A 475 33.19 10.15 -70.64
C LYS A 475 31.92 11.03 -70.66
N PRO A 476 30.90 10.74 -69.83
CA PRO A 476 29.96 11.78 -69.43
C PRO A 476 30.68 12.69 -68.41
N ALA A 477 30.43 13.99 -68.49
CA ALA A 477 30.97 14.96 -67.55
C ALA A 477 30.77 14.49 -66.10
N THR A 478 31.84 14.55 -65.30
CA THR A 478 31.79 14.25 -63.87
C THR A 478 30.69 15.12 -63.25
N PRO A 479 29.63 14.55 -62.66
CA PRO A 479 28.72 15.38 -61.87
C PRO A 479 29.57 15.91 -60.72
N THR A 480 29.78 17.21 -60.70
CA THR A 480 30.28 17.90 -59.51
C THR A 480 29.30 17.56 -58.39
N LEU A 481 29.70 16.67 -57.49
CA LEU A 481 28.96 16.40 -56.28
C LEU A 481 28.98 17.70 -55.48
N ALA A 482 27.91 18.50 -55.59
CA ALA A 482 27.70 19.59 -54.68
C ALA A 482 27.70 18.96 -53.27
N GLY A 483 28.61 19.43 -52.42
CA GLY A 483 28.67 18.98 -51.03
C GLY A 483 27.33 19.20 -50.31
N PRO A 484 27.16 18.69 -49.09
CA PRO A 484 25.92 18.84 -48.35
C PRO A 484 25.52 20.32 -48.31
N TYR A 485 24.36 20.63 -48.89
CA TYR A 485 23.77 21.96 -48.76
C TYR A 485 23.62 22.26 -47.26
N ARG A 486 23.98 23.47 -46.83
CA ARG A 486 23.65 23.90 -45.47
C ARG A 486 22.14 23.82 -45.32
N TYR A 487 21.68 22.93 -44.45
CA TYR A 487 20.27 22.80 -44.13
C TYR A 487 19.81 24.11 -43.51
N ASP A 488 18.93 24.81 -44.21
CA ASP A 488 18.22 25.97 -43.69
C ASP A 488 17.06 25.39 -42.88
N THR A 489 17.17 25.35 -41.55
CA THR A 489 16.12 24.81 -40.66
C THR A 489 14.87 25.67 -40.77
N ARG A 490 14.00 25.32 -41.71
CA ARG A 490 12.72 25.99 -41.93
C ARG A 490 11.63 25.24 -41.18
N PHE A 491 11.48 25.58 -39.91
CA PHE A 491 10.34 25.14 -39.12
C PHE A 491 9.07 25.77 -39.68
N MET A 492 8.09 24.96 -40.09
CA MET A 492 6.73 25.44 -40.32
C MET A 492 5.87 25.06 -39.11
N ALA A 493 5.22 26.06 -38.52
CA ALA A 493 4.20 25.85 -37.52
C ALA A 493 2.87 25.60 -38.24
N ASP A 494 2.43 24.34 -38.27
CA ASP A 494 1.19 23.95 -38.94
C ASP A 494 -0.04 24.42 -38.16
N ASN A 495 0.05 24.41 -36.83
CA ASN A 495 -1.05 24.82 -35.97
C ASN A 495 -0.54 25.35 -34.63
N LEU A 496 -1.00 26.53 -34.25
CA LEU A 496 -0.83 27.11 -32.92
C LEU A 496 -2.19 27.16 -32.23
N MET A 497 -2.39 26.31 -31.22
CA MET A 497 -3.59 26.35 -30.39
C MET A 497 -3.27 27.02 -29.07
N THR A 498 -3.90 28.17 -28.81
CA THR A 498 -3.95 28.81 -27.50
C THR A 498 -5.29 28.49 -26.85
N GLY A 499 -5.24 28.00 -25.62
CA GLY A 499 -6.41 27.63 -24.86
C GLY A 499 -6.27 28.04 -23.41
N ILE A 500 -7.38 28.36 -22.78
CA ILE A 500 -7.42 28.46 -21.33
C ILE A 500 -7.38 27.03 -20.78
N ALA A 501 -6.48 26.79 -19.82
CA ALA A 501 -6.38 25.53 -19.10
C ALA A 501 -6.70 25.76 -17.62
N VAL A 502 -7.43 24.86 -17.00
CA VAL A 502 -7.65 24.87 -15.55
C VAL A 502 -7.14 23.55 -15.03
N ASP A 503 -6.11 23.60 -14.18
CA ASP A 503 -5.52 22.44 -13.55
C ASP A 503 -6.03 22.30 -12.10
N PRO A 504 -6.51 21.11 -11.70
CA PRO A 504 -6.90 20.76 -10.34
C PRO A 504 -5.98 21.24 -9.21
N LEU A 505 -4.67 21.29 -9.44
CA LEU A 505 -3.66 21.57 -8.43
C LEU A 505 -3.03 22.96 -8.63
N LEU A 506 -2.82 23.37 -9.88
CA LEU A 506 -2.14 24.63 -10.22
C LEU A 506 -3.09 25.82 -10.40
N GLY A 507 -4.37 25.58 -10.70
CA GLY A 507 -5.35 26.65 -10.89
C GLY A 507 -5.54 27.06 -12.36
N PHE A 508 -5.82 28.33 -12.61
CA PHE A 508 -6.15 28.86 -13.94
C PHE A 508 -4.89 29.21 -14.72
N GLY A 509 -4.80 28.77 -15.97
CA GLY A 509 -3.63 28.93 -16.80
C GLY A 509 -3.94 29.08 -18.30
N VAL A 510 -2.89 29.34 -19.07
CA VAL A 510 -2.89 29.38 -20.52
C VAL A 510 -2.06 28.22 -21.06
N SER A 511 -2.68 27.44 -21.93
CA SER A 511 -2.13 26.30 -22.65
C SER A 511 -1.78 26.76 -24.07
N LEU A 512 -0.50 26.68 -24.42
CA LEU A 512 0.02 26.83 -25.78
C LEU A 512 0.40 25.46 -26.31
N GLN A 513 -0.17 25.08 -27.44
CA GLN A 513 0.26 23.91 -28.18
C GLN A 513 0.68 24.32 -29.59
N ALA A 514 1.90 23.98 -29.97
CA ALA A 514 2.43 24.18 -31.31
C ALA A 514 2.68 22.80 -31.94
N ASN A 515 2.05 22.55 -33.08
CA ASN A 515 2.45 21.45 -33.95
C ASN A 515 3.40 22.03 -34.99
N LEU A 516 4.62 21.51 -35.03
CA LEU A 516 5.69 21.91 -35.91
C LEU A 516 6.03 20.73 -36.80
N SER A 517 6.20 20.97 -38.08
CA SER A 517 6.63 19.95 -39.01
C SER A 517 7.97 20.37 -39.62
N ASP A 518 8.91 19.44 -39.64
CA ASP A 518 10.16 19.55 -40.39
C ASP A 518 10.21 18.41 -41.42
N ALA A 519 11.12 18.48 -42.39
CA ALA A 519 11.20 17.57 -43.52
C ALA A 519 11.34 16.08 -43.15
N PHE A 520 11.68 15.77 -41.89
CA PHE A 520 11.89 14.41 -41.39
C PHE A 520 10.95 14.00 -40.25
N GLU A 521 10.32 14.94 -39.54
CA GLU A 521 9.54 14.63 -38.33
C GLU A 521 8.43 15.66 -38.05
N ASN A 522 7.34 15.19 -37.44
CA ASN A 522 6.30 16.02 -36.84
C ASN A 522 6.55 16.15 -35.34
N GLN A 523 6.73 17.37 -34.87
CA GLN A 523 6.92 17.68 -33.45
C GLN A 523 5.69 18.34 -32.86
N ARG A 524 5.28 17.87 -31.67
CA ARG A 524 4.19 18.47 -30.89
C ARG A 524 4.76 19.04 -29.60
N ILE A 525 4.80 20.36 -29.52
CA ILE A 525 5.23 21.08 -28.33
C ILE A 525 3.98 21.54 -27.57
N GLN A 526 3.89 21.17 -26.30
CA GLN A 526 2.84 21.67 -25.41
C GLN A 526 3.48 22.38 -24.21
N ALA A 527 3.17 23.67 -24.07
CA ALA A 527 3.59 24.52 -22.97
C ALA A 527 2.35 25.03 -22.25
N ASN A 528 2.19 24.67 -20.98
CA ASN A 528 1.11 25.18 -20.15
C ASN A 528 1.71 26.11 -19.09
N VAL A 529 1.16 27.31 -18.92
CA VAL A 529 1.46 28.27 -17.86
C VAL A 529 0.24 28.31 -16.95
N PHE A 530 0.39 28.07 -15.65
CA PHE A 530 -0.70 28.11 -14.68
C PHE A 530 -0.39 29.11 -13.58
#